data_AF-A0A2W4NBL4-F1
#
_entry.id   AF-A0A2W4NBL4-F1
#
_cell.length_a   1.000
_cell.length_b   1.000
_cell.length_c   1.000
_cell.angle_alpha   90.00
_cell.angle_beta   90.00
_cell.angle_gamma   90.00
#
_symmetry.space_group_name_H-M   'P 1'
#
loop_
_entity.id
_entity.type
_entity.pdbx_description
1 polymer ?
#
loop_
_entity_poly.entity_id
_entity_poly.type
_entity_poly.pdbx_seq_one_letter_code
_entity_poly.pdbx_strand_id
1 'polypeptide(L)'
;MNLFDKAVLLITGLTALYMVWRFAQDLQAGRRPPLSAAYYITAFSVLLASGLLLIAFGYGILESRMVVVVASLIPVALSLGLVTEHAPSYGRAYTIFAVLGLIALAAVFYPHLRPPETYLV
;
A
#
# COMPACT_ATOMS: atom_id res chain seq x y z
N MET A 1 -20.79 -3.29 -8.95
CA MET A 1 -20.27 -1.93 -8.71
C MET A 1 -21.20 -0.94 -9.35
N ASN A 2 -21.67 0.03 -8.57
CA ASN A 2 -22.56 1.06 -9.07
C ASN A 2 -21.76 2.26 -9.60
N LEU A 3 -22.45 3.23 -10.23
CA LEU A 3 -21.81 4.46 -10.72
C LEU A 3 -21.13 5.24 -9.60
N PHE A 4 -21.75 5.26 -8.41
CA PHE A 4 -21.20 5.90 -7.21
C PHE A 4 -19.85 5.32 -6.81
N ASP A 5 -19.73 3.98 -6.74
CA ASP A 5 -18.47 3.30 -6.42
C ASP A 5 -17.35 3.71 -7.38
N LYS A 6 -17.63 3.72 -8.68
CA LYS A 6 -16.66 4.11 -9.71
C LYS A 6 -16.25 5.58 -9.56
N ALA A 7 -17.20 6.47 -9.28
CA ALA A 7 -16.91 7.89 -9.05
C ALA A 7 -16.03 8.09 -7.81
N VAL A 8 -16.33 7.41 -6.69
CA VAL A 8 -15.53 7.44 -5.46
C VAL A 8 -14.12 6.90 -5.72
N LEU A 9 -13.98 5.79 -6.44
CA LEU A 9 -12.68 5.22 -6.77
C LEU A 9 -11.87 6.12 -7.72
N LEU A 10 -12.52 6.77 -8.68
CA LEU A 10 -11.86 7.74 -9.56
C LEU A 10 -11.36 8.96 -8.79
N ILE A 11 -12.19 9.52 -7.92
CA ILE A 11 -11.81 10.65 -7.06
C ILE A 11 -10.64 10.22 -6.16
N THR A 12 -10.72 9.04 -5.54
CA THR A 12 -9.65 8.49 -4.70
C THR A 12 -8.36 8.29 -5.50
N GLY A 13 -8.43 7.76 -6.72
CA GLY A 13 -7.29 7.60 -7.62
C GLY A 13 -6.68 8.94 -8.02
N LEU A 14 -7.50 9.93 -8.35
CA LEU A 14 -7.04 11.29 -8.66
C LEU A 14 -6.36 11.94 -7.45
N THR A 15 -6.93 11.80 -6.25
CA THR A 15 -6.30 12.28 -5.01
C THR A 15 -4.97 11.57 -4.76
N ALA A 16 -4.90 10.25 -4.96
CA ALA A 16 -3.67 9.47 -4.80
C ALA A 16 -2.60 9.93 -5.81
N LEU A 17 -2.97 10.15 -7.07
CA LEU A 17 -2.07 10.67 -8.10
C LEU A 17 -1.54 12.07 -7.73
N TYR A 18 -2.42 12.97 -7.26
CA TYR A 18 -2.02 14.28 -6.78
C TYR A 18 -1.02 14.20 -5.61
N MET A 19 -1.28 13.31 -4.65
CA MET A 19 -0.39 13.09 -3.51
C MET A 19 0.98 12.58 -3.95
N VAL A 20 1.06 11.60 -4.84
CA VAL A 20 2.33 11.10 -5.40
C VAL A 20 3.13 12.25 -6.02
N TRP A 21 2.50 13.06 -6.86
CA TRP A 21 3.14 14.21 -7.49
C TRP A 21 3.61 15.25 -6.46
N ARG A 22 2.77 15.57 -5.46
CA ARG A 22 3.06 16.52 -4.39
C ARG A 22 4.26 16.08 -3.54
N PHE A 23 4.36 14.80 -3.19
CA PHE A 23 5.49 14.25 -2.42
C PHE A 23 6.76 14.12 -3.27
N ALA A 24 6.64 13.82 -4.56
CA ALA A 24 7.78 13.83 -5.48
C ALA A 24 8.39 15.23 -5.61
N GLN A 25 7.57 16.28 -5.62
CA GLN A 25 8.05 17.67 -5.57
C GLN A 25 8.73 18.01 -4.25
N ASP A 26 8.19 17.56 -3.10
CA ASP A 26 8.83 17.76 -1.80
C ASP A 26 10.22 17.11 -1.75
N LEU A 27 10.38 15.95 -2.40
CA LEU A 27 11.65 15.24 -2.52
C LEU A 27 12.67 16.02 -3.36
N GLN A 28 12.25 16.55 -4.51
CA GLN A 28 13.11 17.37 -5.37
C GLN A 28 13.50 18.70 -4.72
N ALA A 29 12.59 19.30 -3.96
CA ALA A 29 12.80 20.57 -3.28
C ALA A 29 13.50 20.44 -1.91
N GLY A 30 13.81 19.23 -1.45
CA GLY A 30 14.47 18.99 -0.15
C GLY A 30 13.64 19.38 1.07
N ARG A 31 12.30 19.49 0.94
CA ARG A 31 11.41 19.96 2.03
C ARG A 31 11.06 18.89 3.05
N ARG A 32 11.33 17.63 2.74
CA ARG A 32 11.06 16.48 3.61
C ARG A 32 12.24 15.51 3.58
N PRO A 33 12.43 14.70 4.65
CA PRO A 33 13.36 13.59 4.62
C PRO A 33 13.07 12.67 3.43
N PRO A 34 14.09 12.23 2.68
CA PRO A 34 13.87 11.42 1.49
C PRO A 34 13.20 10.07 1.79
N LEU A 35 13.47 9.52 2.97
CA LEU A 35 12.87 8.25 3.41
C LEU A 35 11.35 8.35 3.63
N SER A 36 10.88 9.40 4.31
CA SER A 36 9.44 9.55 4.60
C SER A 36 8.65 9.84 3.33
N ALA A 37 9.18 10.68 2.45
CA ALA A 37 8.60 10.96 1.14
C ALA A 37 8.46 9.69 0.29
N ALA A 38 9.49 8.81 0.28
CA ALA A 38 9.44 7.54 -0.44
C ALA A 38 8.33 6.60 0.09
N TYR A 39 8.11 6.57 1.40
CA TYR A 39 7.03 5.78 1.99
C TYR A 39 5.64 6.33 1.63
N TYR A 40 5.43 7.65 1.68
CA TYR A 40 4.16 8.23 1.23
C TYR A 40 3.89 7.97 -0.25
N ILE A 41 4.90 8.16 -1.11
CA ILE A 41 4.80 7.87 -2.54
C ILE A 41 4.38 6.40 -2.72
N THR A 42 5.04 5.47 -2.03
CA THR A 42 4.70 4.04 -2.09
C THR A 42 3.24 3.80 -1.71
N ALA A 43 2.77 4.36 -0.58
CA ALA A 43 1.39 4.19 -0.14
C ALA A 43 0.37 4.68 -1.18
N PHE A 44 0.56 5.90 -1.70
CA PHE A 44 -0.36 6.50 -2.65
C PHE A 44 -0.27 5.88 -4.04
N SER A 45 0.91 5.39 -4.46
CA SER A 45 1.06 4.61 -5.69
C SER A 45 0.30 3.28 -5.60
N VAL A 46 0.36 2.57 -4.47
CA VAL A 46 -0.41 1.33 -4.26
C VAL A 46 -1.91 1.63 -4.18
N LEU A 47 -2.32 2.74 -3.55
CA LEU A 47 -3.72 3.17 -3.52
C LEU A 47 -4.25 3.47 -4.93
N LEU A 48 -3.47 4.17 -5.75
CA LEU A 48 -3.79 4.44 -7.16
C LEU A 48 -3.93 3.14 -7.95
N ALA A 49 -2.95 2.24 -7.86
CA ALA A 49 -3.00 0.95 -8.53
C ALA A 49 -4.22 0.12 -8.09
N SER A 50 -4.53 0.10 -6.79
CA SER A 50 -5.69 -0.61 -6.23
C SER A 50 -7.02 -0.02 -6.73
N GLY A 51 -7.13 1.31 -6.77
CA GLY A 51 -8.32 1.99 -7.31
C GLY A 51 -8.56 1.70 -8.79
N LEU A 52 -7.49 1.73 -9.60
CA LEU A 52 -7.56 1.39 -11.03
C LEU A 52 -7.91 -0.08 -11.26
N LEU A 53 -7.33 -0.99 -10.46
CA LEU A 53 -7.65 -2.42 -10.50
C LEU A 53 -9.13 -2.67 -10.17
N LEU A 54 -9.67 -2.02 -9.14
CA LEU A 54 -11.08 -2.11 -8.78
C LEU A 54 -11.99 -1.60 -9.89
N ILE A 55 -11.66 -0.48 -10.53
CA ILE A 55 -12.44 0.06 -11.65
C ILE A 55 -12.43 -0.91 -12.85
N ALA A 56 -11.28 -1.54 -13.14
CA ALA A 56 -11.12 -2.43 -14.29
C ALA A 56 -11.75 -3.82 -14.08
N PHE A 57 -11.60 -4.42 -12.90
CA PHE A 57 -11.97 -5.82 -12.64
C PHE A 57 -13.14 -5.99 -11.67
N GLY A 58 -13.60 -4.93 -11.02
CA GLY A 58 -14.64 -5.01 -10.01
C GLY A 58 -14.14 -5.47 -8.63
N TYR A 59 -15.05 -5.55 -7.66
CA TYR A 59 -14.72 -6.00 -6.30
C TYR A 59 -14.24 -7.45 -6.21
N GLY A 60 -14.51 -8.30 -7.21
CA GLY A 60 -14.02 -9.68 -7.23
C GLY A 60 -12.50 -9.80 -7.19
N ILE A 61 -11.76 -8.75 -7.62
CA ILE A 61 -10.30 -8.75 -7.53
C ILE A 61 -9.79 -8.68 -6.09
N LEU A 62 -10.58 -8.16 -5.14
CA LEU A 62 -10.22 -8.14 -3.72
C LEU A 62 -10.29 -9.53 -3.08
N GLU A 63 -11.00 -10.48 -3.69
CA GLU A 63 -11.00 -11.87 -3.25
C GLU A 63 -9.63 -12.54 -3.50
N SER A 64 -8.82 -11.97 -4.39
CA SER A 64 -7.43 -12.37 -4.56
C SER A 64 -6.61 -12.01 -3.32
N ARG A 65 -6.17 -13.04 -2.59
CA ARG A 65 -5.27 -12.91 -1.43
C ARG A 65 -4.01 -12.12 -1.76
N MET A 66 -3.52 -12.21 -3.00
CA MET A 66 -2.35 -11.45 -3.45
C MET A 66 -2.64 -9.94 -3.48
N VAL A 67 -3.84 -9.54 -3.89
CA VAL A 67 -4.27 -8.14 -3.90
C VAL A 67 -4.41 -7.61 -2.48
N VAL A 68 -4.91 -8.43 -1.54
CA VAL A 68 -4.98 -8.07 -0.12
C VAL A 68 -3.59 -7.85 0.48
N VAL A 69 -2.62 -8.72 0.19
CA VAL A 69 -1.22 -8.55 0.64
C VAL A 69 -0.62 -7.28 0.05
N VAL A 70 -0.81 -6.99 -1.23
CA VAL A 70 -0.32 -5.75 -1.86
C VAL A 70 -1.01 -4.52 -1.26
N ALA A 71 -2.34 -4.55 -1.06
CA ALA A 71 -3.08 -3.44 -0.47
C ALA A 71 -2.66 -3.14 0.97
N SER A 72 -2.17 -4.13 1.71
CA SER A 72 -1.59 -3.94 3.05
C SER A 72 -0.36 -3.02 3.07
N LEU A 73 0.30 -2.82 1.92
CA LEU A 73 1.37 -1.84 1.78
C LEU A 73 0.88 -0.41 2.00
N ILE A 74 -0.42 -0.11 1.77
CA ILE A 74 -0.99 1.22 1.98
C ILE A 74 -0.86 1.65 3.46
N PRO A 75 -1.44 0.93 4.44
CA PRO A 75 -1.29 1.31 5.85
C PRO A 75 0.16 1.19 6.34
N VAL A 76 0.92 0.18 5.89
CA VAL A 76 2.32 -0.02 6.30
C VAL A 76 3.22 1.14 5.84
N ALA A 77 3.10 1.55 4.57
CA ALA A 77 3.91 2.64 4.04
C ALA A 77 3.45 4.00 4.59
N LEU A 78 2.14 4.22 4.79
CA LEU A 78 1.66 5.45 5.47
C LEU A 78 2.21 5.56 6.89
N SER A 79 2.16 4.49 7.67
CA SER A 79 2.63 4.53 9.06
C SER A 79 4.15 4.70 9.14
N LEU A 80 4.91 4.08 8.24
CA LEU A 80 6.36 4.28 8.12
C LEU A 80 6.71 5.73 7.74
N GLY A 81 5.98 6.32 6.78
CA GLY A 81 6.13 7.72 6.42
C GLY A 81 5.93 8.65 7.61
N LEU A 82 4.85 8.42 8.37
CA LEU A 82 4.53 9.22 9.56
C LEU A 82 5.58 9.09 10.67
N VAL A 83 5.99 7.87 11.02
CA VAL A 83 6.97 7.64 12.09
C VAL A 83 8.34 8.18 11.72
N THR A 84 8.79 7.97 10.49
CA THR A 84 10.11 8.49 10.07
C THR A 84 10.14 10.01 9.92
N GLU A 85 9.00 10.64 9.67
CA GLU A 85 8.89 12.10 9.60
C GLU A 85 8.76 12.76 10.99
N HIS A 86 7.88 12.25 11.85
CA HIS A 86 7.51 12.92 13.11
C HIS A 86 8.17 12.33 14.35
N ALA A 87 8.68 11.09 14.25
CA ALA A 87 9.27 10.35 15.36
C ALA A 87 10.57 9.62 14.95
N PRO A 88 11.57 10.34 14.38
CA PRO A 88 12.72 9.75 13.72
C PRO A 88 13.54 8.83 14.64
N SER A 89 13.57 9.11 15.95
CA SER A 89 14.23 8.25 16.96
C SER A 89 13.69 6.82 16.98
N TYR A 90 12.41 6.62 16.65
CA TYR A 90 11.77 5.32 16.58
C TYR A 90 11.73 4.73 15.16
N GLY A 91 12.14 5.51 14.15
CA GLY A 91 12.04 5.13 12.74
C GLY A 91 12.63 3.75 12.45
N ARG A 92 13.87 3.49 12.89
CA ARG A 92 14.54 2.20 12.65
C ARG A 92 13.83 1.02 13.32
N ALA A 93 13.44 1.16 14.58
CA ALA A 93 12.73 0.11 15.31
C ALA A 93 11.36 -0.18 14.68
N TYR A 94 10.65 0.87 14.29
CA TYR A 94 9.35 0.76 13.64
C TYR A 94 9.45 0.16 12.24
N THR A 95 10.49 0.47 11.45
CA THR A 95 10.74 -0.20 10.16
C THR A 95 10.93 -1.69 10.32
N ILE A 96 11.71 -2.13 11.32
CA ILE A 96 11.90 -3.56 11.60
C ILE A 96 10.55 -4.20 11.95
N PHE A 97 9.78 -3.59 12.85
CA PHE A 97 8.44 -4.05 13.21
C PHE A 97 7.51 -4.15 12.00
N ALA A 98 7.46 -3.12 11.16
CA ALA A 98 6.61 -3.06 9.98
C ALA A 98 6.99 -4.13 8.94
N VAL A 99 8.30 -4.35 8.70
CA VAL A 99 8.80 -5.39 7.81
C VAL A 99 8.47 -6.78 8.36
N LEU A 100 8.68 -7.02 9.66
CA LEU A 100 8.30 -8.29 10.30
C LEU A 100 6.81 -8.54 10.21
N GLY A 101 5.97 -7.52 10.44
CA GLY A 101 4.53 -7.61 10.29
C GLY A 101 4.11 -7.94 8.86
N LEU A 102 4.74 -7.31 7.87
CA LEU A 102 4.48 -7.60 6.45
C LEU A 102 4.92 -9.01 6.05
N ILE A 103 6.07 -9.48 6.54
CA ILE A 103 6.56 -10.86 6.33
C ILE A 103 5.59 -11.86 6.98
N ALA A 104 5.17 -11.61 8.22
CA ALA A 104 4.21 -12.46 8.91
C ALA A 104 2.87 -12.51 8.16
N LEU A 105 2.38 -11.37 7.68
CA LEU A 105 1.19 -11.29 6.85
C LEU A 105 1.35 -12.15 5.59
N ALA A 106 2.43 -11.95 4.84
CA ALA A 106 2.71 -12.72 3.63
C ALA A 106 2.82 -14.23 3.93
N ALA A 107 3.47 -14.62 5.03
CA ALA A 107 3.60 -16.01 5.45
C ALA A 107 2.26 -16.66 5.80
N VAL A 108 1.33 -15.93 6.43
CA VAL A 108 -0.03 -16.42 6.72
C VAL A 108 -0.83 -16.62 5.43
N PHE A 109 -0.67 -15.74 4.45
CA PHE A 109 -1.36 -15.85 3.17
C PHE A 109 -0.71 -16.84 2.20
N TYR A 110 0.59 -17.13 2.34
CA TYR A 110 1.35 -17.99 1.43
C TYR A 110 0.81 -19.43 1.27
N PRO A 111 0.43 -20.18 2.32
CA PRO A 111 -0.15 -21.52 2.17
C PRO A 111 -1.41 -21.48 1.30
N HIS A 112 -2.25 -20.47 1.51
CA HIS A 112 -3.52 -20.32 0.82
C HIS A 112 -3.38 -19.80 -0.63
N LEU A 113 -2.15 -19.57 -1.10
CA LEU A 113 -1.83 -19.30 -2.51
C LEU A 113 -1.47 -20.60 -3.27
N ARG A 114 -1.26 -21.73 -2.57
CA ARG A 114 -1.03 -23.04 -3.20
C ARG A 114 -2.37 -23.73 -3.54
N PRO A 115 -2.50 -24.32 -4.74
CA PRO A 115 -3.69 -25.11 -5.07
C PRO A 115 -3.80 -26.32 -4.12
N PRO A 116 -5.03 -26.75 -3.79
CA PRO A 116 -5.34 -27.72 -2.73
C PRO A 116 -4.66 -29.10 -2.88
N GLU A 117 -4.06 -29.37 -4.04
CA GLU A 117 -3.47 -30.65 -4.44
C GLU A 117 -2.13 -30.93 -3.76
N THR A 118 -1.54 -29.95 -3.08
CA THR A 118 -0.25 -30.10 -2.37
C THR A 118 -0.37 -30.45 -0.88
N TYR A 119 -1.59 -30.65 -0.37
CA TYR A 119 -1.84 -30.95 1.05
C TYR A 119 -2.09 -32.45 1.34
N LEU A 120 -1.91 -33.33 0.36
CA LEU A 120 -2.20 -34.77 0.44
C LEU A 120 -0.94 -35.66 0.49
N VAL A 121 0.14 -35.21 1.13
CA VAL A 121 1.32 -36.05 1.41
C VAL A 121 1.63 -36.06 2.89
#